data_AF-A0A958FHH5-F1
#
_entry.id   AF-A0A958FHH5-F1
#
_cell.length_a   1.000
_cell.length_b   1.000
_cell.length_c   1.000
_cell.angle_alpha   90.00
_cell.angle_beta   90.00
_cell.angle_gamma   90.00
#
_symmetry.space_group_name_H-M   'P 1'
#
loop_
_entity.id
_entity.type
_entity.pdbx_description
1 polymer ?
#
loop_
_entity_poly.entity_id
_entity_poly.type
_entity_poly.pdbx_seq_one_letter_code
_entity_poly.pdbx_strand_id
1 'polypeptide(L)'
;EFSIGEYIIYNLRDDGWLDTEVTTESIALIFETDPGLVERVLKRVQRMDPVGIAARNLRECLMVQLEVKRDTANGHYDIPLRILRDCYEDFVNRRFEKVADQLGISLDQVKASLQEIGKLNPKPGEGYADAKQNYILPDFFVELVDGELVISLNDYKTPGLRISNYYKKMLRQPKKLVDKEVRKFLKDKIDSAKWFIKAIRQRQVTMQKTMEAIVERQKDFFMKGP
;
A
#
# COMPACT_ATOMS: atom_id res chain seq x y z
N GLU A 1 27.78 -0.24 5.09
CA GLU A 1 26.89 0.83 5.61
C GLU A 1 25.88 1.30 4.57
N PHE A 2 26.30 1.76 3.38
CA PHE A 2 25.37 2.27 2.35
C PHE A 2 24.25 1.28 1.99
N SER A 3 24.58 0.03 1.62
CA SER A 3 23.59 -0.99 1.28
C SER A 3 22.63 -1.34 2.43
N ILE A 4 23.08 -1.20 3.68
CA ILE A 4 22.22 -1.39 4.87
C ILE A 4 21.21 -0.24 4.94
N GLY A 5 21.66 1.00 4.73
CA GLY A 5 20.79 2.17 4.70
C GLY A 5 19.76 2.09 3.57
N GLU A 6 20.18 1.67 2.38
CA GLU A 6 19.29 1.43 1.24
C GLU A 6 18.24 0.37 1.57
N TYR A 7 18.65 -0.74 2.20
CA TYR A 7 17.70 -1.77 2.64
C TYR A 7 16.68 -1.23 3.64
N ILE A 8 17.11 -0.43 4.62
CA ILE A 8 16.21 0.22 5.59
C ILE A 8 15.19 1.11 4.86
N ILE A 9 15.64 1.91 3.89
CA ILE A 9 14.78 2.81 3.11
C ILE A 9 13.74 2.04 2.27
N TYR A 10 14.13 0.91 1.67
CA TYR A 10 13.20 0.08 0.91
C TYR A 10 12.16 -0.65 1.76
N ASN A 11 12.36 -0.75 3.07
CA ASN A 11 11.45 -1.41 4.00
C ASN A 11 10.69 -0.39 4.88
N LEU A 12 10.53 0.84 4.39
CA LEU A 12 9.66 1.83 5.02
C LEU A 12 8.21 1.60 4.62
N ARG A 13 7.31 1.81 5.58
CA ARG A 13 5.88 1.88 5.35
C ARG A 13 5.49 3.27 4.84
N ASP A 14 4.25 3.41 4.38
CA ASP A 14 3.70 4.66 3.84
C ASP A 14 3.70 5.82 4.86
N ASP A 15 3.72 5.53 6.16
CA ASP A 15 3.83 6.53 7.24
C ASP A 15 5.28 6.99 7.51
N GLY A 16 6.25 6.37 6.84
CA GLY A 16 7.69 6.60 6.99
C GLY A 16 8.32 5.86 8.16
N TRP A 17 7.61 4.95 8.84
CA TRP A 17 8.20 4.09 9.87
C TRP A 17 8.81 2.85 9.24
N LEU A 18 9.78 2.26 9.93
CA LEU A 18 10.33 0.96 9.54
C LEU A 18 9.27 -0.11 9.70
N ASP A 19 9.17 -1.05 8.75
CA ASP A 19 8.26 -2.17 8.87
C ASP A 19 8.52 -2.96 10.17
N THR A 20 7.43 -3.31 10.86
CA THR A 20 7.48 -4.04 12.13
C THR A 20 8.11 -5.43 12.02
N GLU A 21 8.10 -6.02 10.82
CA GLU A 21 8.74 -7.32 10.56
C GLU A 21 10.26 -7.19 10.34
N VAL A 22 10.77 -5.98 10.10
CA VAL A 22 12.17 -5.71 9.79
C VAL A 22 12.89 -5.21 11.04
N THR A 23 13.66 -6.10 11.67
CA THR A 23 14.47 -5.78 12.86
C THR A 23 15.94 -5.60 12.52
N THR A 24 16.70 -4.93 13.40
CA THR A 24 18.15 -4.79 13.28
C THR A 24 18.88 -6.13 13.18
N GLU A 25 18.39 -7.15 13.89
CA GLU A 25 18.94 -8.51 13.88
C GLU A 25 18.66 -9.20 12.53
N SER A 26 17.47 -9.02 11.97
CA SER A 26 17.11 -9.60 10.67
C SER A 26 17.97 -9.01 9.53
N ILE A 27 18.18 -7.70 9.54
CA ILE A 27 19.05 -7.01 8.59
C ILE A 27 20.51 -7.47 8.79
N ALA A 28 20.97 -7.57 10.04
CA ALA A 28 22.31 -8.03 10.36
C ALA A 28 22.59 -9.43 9.81
N LEU A 29 21.61 -10.33 9.89
CA LEU A 29 21.69 -11.68 9.31
C LEU A 29 21.79 -11.66 7.78
N ILE A 30 20.99 -10.83 7.11
CA ILE A 30 20.99 -10.70 5.64
C ILE A 30 22.33 -10.18 5.11
N PHE A 31 22.93 -9.23 5.82
CA PHE A 31 24.19 -8.58 5.44
C PHE A 31 25.42 -9.20 6.09
N GLU A 32 25.26 -10.33 6.80
CA GLU A 32 26.33 -11.03 7.54
C GLU A 32 27.19 -10.07 8.39
N THR A 33 26.53 -9.21 9.17
CA THR A 33 27.19 -8.14 9.92
C THR A 33 26.74 -8.07 11.39
N ASP A 34 27.33 -7.15 12.14
CA ASP A 34 27.00 -6.91 13.55
C ASP A 34 25.69 -6.09 13.68
N PRO A 35 24.72 -6.52 14.51
CA PRO A 35 23.51 -5.73 14.79
C PRO A 35 23.80 -4.31 15.26
N GLY A 36 24.91 -4.10 15.99
CA GLY A 36 25.35 -2.77 16.41
C GLY A 36 25.75 -1.87 15.25
N LEU A 37 26.26 -2.41 14.15
CA LEU A 37 26.48 -1.64 12.91
C LEU A 37 25.15 -1.20 12.30
N VAL A 38 24.17 -2.10 12.23
CA VAL A 38 22.83 -1.79 11.68
C VAL A 38 22.15 -0.70 12.52
N GLU A 39 22.19 -0.80 13.85
CA GLU A 39 21.62 0.22 14.74
C GLU A 39 22.27 1.60 14.54
N ARG A 40 23.59 1.67 14.28
CA ARG A 40 24.26 2.93 13.94
C ARG A 40 23.78 3.51 12.61
N VAL A 41 23.62 2.66 11.60
CA VAL A 41 23.11 3.08 10.29
C VAL A 41 21.67 3.57 10.42
N LEU A 42 20.82 2.82 11.13
CA LEU A 42 19.44 3.19 11.40
C LEU A 42 19.33 4.57 12.07
N LYS A 43 20.12 4.82 13.12
CA LYS A 43 20.15 6.14 13.78
C LYS A 43 20.59 7.28 12.86
N ARG A 44 21.47 7.00 11.89
CA ARG A 44 21.87 7.99 10.87
C ARG A 44 20.73 8.23 9.87
N VAL A 45 20.04 7.18 9.42
CA VAL A 45 18.86 7.29 8.54
C VAL A 45 17.75 8.09 9.23
N GLN A 46 17.48 7.84 10.51
CA GLN A 46 16.46 8.55 11.28
C GLN A 46 16.69 10.06 11.41
N ARG A 47 17.94 10.51 11.26
CA ARG A 47 18.32 11.94 11.28
C ARG A 47 18.35 12.58 9.89
N MET A 48 17.98 11.86 8.83
CA MET A 48 17.85 12.41 7.47
C MET A 48 16.55 13.19 7.31
N ASP A 49 16.36 13.82 6.15
CA ASP A 49 15.12 14.51 5.79
C ASP A 49 14.16 13.51 5.09
N PRO A 50 12.91 13.32 5.59
CA PRO A 50 12.31 13.93 6.77
C PRO A 50 12.79 13.32 8.11
N VAL A 51 13.02 14.18 9.12
CA VAL A 51 13.54 13.75 10.43
C VAL A 51 12.57 12.82 11.15
N GLY A 52 13.09 11.73 11.70
CA GLY A 52 12.30 10.67 12.35
C GLY A 52 11.83 9.57 11.39
N ILE A 53 12.20 9.64 10.10
CA ILE A 53 11.97 8.56 9.14
C ILE A 53 12.67 7.27 9.58
N ALA A 54 12.16 6.09 9.22
CA ALA A 54 12.66 4.80 9.69
C ALA A 54 12.60 4.59 11.21
N ALA A 55 11.80 5.39 11.94
CA ALA A 55 11.52 5.08 13.33
C ALA A 55 10.74 3.76 13.45
N ARG A 56 11.00 2.97 14.50
CA ARG A 56 10.29 1.70 14.75
C ARG A 56 8.92 1.94 15.39
N ASN A 57 8.75 3.08 16.05
CA ASN A 57 7.51 3.46 16.72
C ASN A 57 7.42 4.98 16.90
N LEU A 58 6.22 5.45 17.30
CA LEU A 58 5.94 6.87 17.52
C LEU A 58 6.89 7.51 18.54
N ARG A 59 7.18 6.83 19.66
CA ARG A 59 8.06 7.36 20.70
C ARG A 59 9.45 7.66 20.14
N GLU A 60 10.03 6.72 19.42
CA GLU A 60 11.33 6.87 18.77
C GLU A 60 11.31 7.99 17.72
N CYS A 61 10.26 8.03 16.88
CA CYS A 61 10.08 9.09 15.87
C CYS A 61 10.13 10.49 16.50
N LEU A 62 9.32 10.72 17.54
CA LEU A 62 9.24 12.01 18.23
C LEU A 62 10.53 12.34 18.99
N MET A 63 11.17 11.34 19.61
CA MET A 63 12.45 11.54 20.30
C MET A 63 13.54 11.99 19.34
N VAL A 64 13.68 11.35 18.18
CA VAL A 64 14.71 11.74 17.19
C VAL A 64 14.47 13.17 16.70
N GLN A 65 13.23 13.57 16.43
CA GLN A 65 12.92 14.93 16.02
C GLN A 65 13.27 15.97 17.09
N LEU A 66 13.01 15.66 18.37
CA LEU A 66 13.40 16.53 19.48
C LEU A 66 14.91 16.61 19.67
N GLU A 67 15.62 15.49 19.51
CA GLU A 67 17.09 15.47 19.58
C GLU A 67 17.69 16.37 18.50
N VAL A 68 17.21 16.25 17.25
CA VAL A 68 17.69 17.11 16.16
C VAL A 68 17.39 18.57 16.45
N LYS A 69 16.17 18.92 16.91
CA LYS A 69 15.83 20.30 17.29
C LYS A 69 16.70 20.83 18.44
N ARG A 70 17.01 19.99 19.43
CA ARG A 70 17.93 20.36 20.52
C ARG A 70 19.32 20.68 19.98
N ASP A 71 19.82 19.83 19.09
CA ASP A 71 21.16 19.97 18.51
C ASP A 71 21.25 21.20 17.57
N THR A 72 20.16 21.60 16.91
CA THR A 72 20.17 22.72 15.93
C THR A 72 19.69 24.06 16.46
N ALA A 73 18.76 24.10 17.41
CA ALA A 73 18.05 25.32 17.80
C ALA A 73 18.43 25.88 19.19
N ASN A 74 19.41 25.29 19.88
CA ASN A 74 19.79 25.65 21.26
C ASN A 74 18.57 25.70 22.24
N GLY A 75 17.51 24.97 21.93
CA GLY A 75 16.25 25.00 22.67
C GLY A 75 16.26 24.09 23.90
N HIS A 76 15.45 24.43 24.90
CA HIS A 76 15.23 23.61 26.10
C HIS A 76 14.29 22.44 25.82
N TYR A 77 14.76 21.44 25.07
CA TYR A 77 14.00 20.22 24.76
C TYR A 77 14.25 19.07 25.75
N ASP A 78 15.01 19.31 26.82
CA ASP A 78 15.36 18.28 27.81
C ASP A 78 14.15 17.73 28.55
N ILE A 79 13.18 18.58 28.92
CA ILE A 79 11.95 18.14 29.59
C ILE A 79 11.06 17.33 28.63
N PRO A 80 10.73 17.79 27.41
CA PRO A 80 10.05 16.98 26.40
C PRO A 80 10.70 15.61 26.15
N LEU A 81 12.04 15.57 26.02
CA LEU A 81 12.79 14.33 25.83
C LEU A 81 12.66 13.39 27.04
N ARG A 82 12.78 13.92 28.27
CA ARG A 82 12.57 13.15 29.50
C ARG A 82 11.16 12.59 29.60
N ILE A 83 10.14 13.36 29.22
CA ILE A 83 8.74 12.88 29.20
C ILE A 83 8.61 11.69 28.26
N LEU A 84 9.10 11.79 27.02
CA LEU A 84 9.03 10.68 26.07
C LEU A 84 9.91 9.48 26.46
N ARG A 85 11.01 9.70 27.18
CA ARG A 85 11.93 8.62 27.58
C ARG A 85 11.49 7.89 28.85
N ASP A 86 11.08 8.64 29.86
CA ASP A 86 10.92 8.11 31.22
C ASP A 86 9.44 8.00 31.63
N CYS A 87 8.54 8.73 30.96
CA CYS A 87 7.12 8.85 31.32
C CYS A 87 6.15 8.64 30.13
N TYR A 88 6.57 7.90 29.09
CA TYR A 88 5.78 7.76 27.86
C TYR A 88 4.37 7.22 28.08
N GLU A 89 4.22 6.20 28.92
CA GLU A 89 2.92 5.58 29.20
C GLU A 89 1.97 6.56 29.89
N ASP A 90 2.45 7.30 30.89
CA ASP A 90 1.65 8.32 31.58
C ASP A 90 1.34 9.51 30.68
N PHE A 91 2.27 9.88 29.80
CA PHE A 91 2.07 10.89 28.77
C PHE A 91 0.94 10.52 27.81
N VAL A 92 0.97 9.31 27.22
CA VAL A 92 -0.05 8.82 26.27
C VAL A 92 -1.42 8.75 26.94
N ASN A 93 -1.46 8.31 28.21
CA ASN A 93 -2.68 8.21 28.99
C ASN A 93 -3.10 9.54 29.65
N ARG A 94 -2.44 10.66 29.34
CA ARG A 94 -2.74 12.01 29.85
C ARG A 94 -2.70 12.13 31.39
N ARG A 95 -1.91 11.29 32.07
CA ARG A 95 -1.73 11.29 33.52
C ARG A 95 -0.66 12.32 33.93
N PHE A 96 -0.90 13.59 33.61
CA PHE A 96 0.11 14.66 33.71
C PHE A 96 0.58 14.98 35.14
N GLU A 97 -0.27 14.76 36.15
CA GLU A 97 0.14 14.88 37.56
C GLU A 97 1.23 13.86 37.89
N LYS A 98 1.08 12.60 37.46
CA LYS A 98 2.12 11.57 37.64
C LYS A 98 3.40 11.90 36.90
N VAL A 99 3.30 12.47 35.70
CA VAL A 99 4.47 12.91 34.93
C VAL A 99 5.21 14.03 35.67
N ALA A 100 4.48 15.02 36.21
CA ALA A 100 5.04 16.11 37.00
C ALA A 100 5.76 15.60 38.25
N ASP A 101 5.10 14.72 39.01
CA ASP A 101 5.65 14.11 40.22
C ASP A 101 6.90 13.27 39.93
N GLN A 102 6.84 12.40 38.91
CA GLN A 102 7.96 11.51 38.56
C GLN A 102 9.19 12.28 38.07
N LEU A 103 8.99 13.38 37.34
CA LEU A 103 10.10 14.18 36.80
C LEU A 103 10.55 15.30 37.74
N GLY A 104 9.80 15.57 38.81
CA GLY A 104 10.05 16.67 39.76
C GLY A 104 9.88 18.05 39.12
N ILE A 105 8.88 18.21 38.26
CA ILE A 105 8.62 19.44 37.49
C ILE A 105 7.21 19.97 37.76
N SER A 106 6.95 21.23 37.42
CA SER A 106 5.60 21.80 37.56
C SER A 106 4.66 21.33 36.46
N LEU A 107 3.36 21.34 36.72
CA LEU A 107 2.33 21.07 35.70
C LEU A 107 2.42 22.04 34.52
N ASP A 108 2.87 23.27 34.74
CA ASP A 108 3.06 24.24 33.66
C ASP A 108 4.25 23.87 32.77
N GLN A 109 5.32 23.30 33.33
CA GLN A 109 6.42 22.73 32.54
C GLN A 109 5.97 21.51 31.73
N VAL A 110 5.09 20.67 32.28
CA VAL A 110 4.46 19.57 31.52
C VAL A 110 3.63 20.12 30.37
N LYS A 111 2.79 21.14 30.61
CA LYS A 111 1.98 21.78 29.57
C LYS A 111 2.84 22.42 28.47
N ALA A 112 3.90 23.13 28.82
CA ALA A 112 4.83 23.70 27.85
C ALA A 112 5.47 22.58 27.00
N SER A 113 5.85 21.47 27.62
CA SER A 113 6.43 20.33 26.92
C SER A 113 5.44 19.66 25.96
N LEU A 114 4.16 19.58 26.33
CA LEU A 114 3.10 19.09 25.43
C LEU A 114 2.96 19.95 24.17
N GLN A 115 3.08 21.27 24.31
CA GLN A 115 3.04 22.17 23.16
C GLN A 115 4.21 21.93 22.21
N GLU A 116 5.41 21.69 22.73
CA GLU A 116 6.58 21.38 21.89
C GLU A 116 6.47 20.02 21.21
N ILE A 117 6.02 18.98 21.92
CA ILE A 117 5.80 17.64 21.33
C ILE A 117 4.69 17.69 20.28
N GLY A 118 3.63 18.49 20.51
CA GLY A 118 2.52 18.64 19.57
C GLY A 118 2.86 19.31 18.24
N LYS A 119 4.02 19.99 18.14
CA LYS A 119 4.53 20.60 16.90
C LYS A 119 5.30 19.62 16.01
N LEU A 120 5.50 18.38 16.44
CA LEU A 120 6.29 17.37 15.74
C LEU A 120 5.42 16.60 14.72
N ASN A 121 6.07 15.98 13.73
CA ASN A 121 5.36 15.17 12.74
C ASN A 121 5.36 13.70 13.17
N PRO A 122 4.23 13.10 13.57
CA PRO A 122 4.19 11.69 13.97
C PRO A 122 4.47 10.72 12.80
N LYS A 123 4.23 11.14 11.55
CA LYS A 123 4.32 10.31 10.34
C LYS A 123 5.16 11.02 9.26
N PRO A 124 6.49 11.00 9.39
CA PRO A 124 7.38 11.76 8.51
C PRO A 124 7.30 11.34 7.03
N GLY A 125 6.89 10.11 6.71
CA GLY A 125 6.72 9.65 5.33
C GLY A 125 5.36 9.97 4.69
N GLU A 126 4.39 10.44 5.49
CA GLU A 126 3.05 10.76 4.98
C GLU A 126 3.12 11.93 3.99
N GLY A 127 2.60 11.72 2.78
CA GLY A 127 2.68 12.68 1.67
C GLY A 127 3.83 12.44 0.67
N TYR A 128 4.78 11.55 0.98
CA TYR A 128 5.81 11.08 0.03
C TYR A 128 5.42 9.81 -0.71
N ALA A 129 4.58 8.98 -0.09
CA ALA A 129 3.92 7.90 -0.80
C ALA A 129 2.99 8.54 -1.83
N ASP A 130 3.38 8.43 -3.10
CA ASP A 130 2.50 8.72 -4.23
C ASP A 130 1.22 7.95 -3.92
N ALA A 131 0.13 8.67 -3.67
CA ALA A 131 -1.16 8.04 -3.49
C ALA A 131 -1.28 7.12 -4.69
N LYS A 132 -1.29 5.79 -4.48
CA LYS A 132 -1.76 4.87 -5.51
C LYS A 132 -3.19 5.31 -5.73
N GLN A 133 -3.36 6.29 -6.60
CA GLN A 133 -4.64 6.74 -7.08
C GLN A 133 -5.17 5.47 -7.70
N ASN A 134 -6.12 4.85 -7.00
CA ASN A 134 -6.84 3.72 -7.52
C ASN A 134 -7.64 4.29 -8.69
N TYR A 135 -7.01 4.35 -9.86
CA TYR A 135 -7.68 4.70 -11.09
C TYR A 135 -8.77 3.65 -11.27
N ILE A 136 -10.02 4.11 -11.22
CA ILE A 136 -11.15 3.27 -11.58
C ILE A 136 -10.99 3.04 -13.08
N LEU A 137 -10.56 1.82 -13.45
CA LEU A 137 -10.48 1.42 -14.85
C LEU A 137 -11.92 1.20 -15.33
N PRO A 138 -12.41 1.98 -16.31
CA PRO A 138 -13.79 1.86 -16.75
C PRO A 138 -13.97 0.59 -17.60
N ASP A 139 -15.18 0.02 -17.58
CA ASP A 139 -15.53 -1.10 -18.46
C ASP A 139 -15.76 -0.66 -19.91
N PHE A 140 -16.14 0.61 -20.14
CA PHE A 140 -16.44 1.19 -21.45
C PHE A 140 -15.86 2.60 -21.58
N PHE A 141 -15.48 2.96 -22.80
CA PHE A 141 -15.23 4.33 -23.22
C PHE A 141 -16.39 4.80 -24.09
N VAL A 142 -16.79 6.06 -23.92
CA VAL A 142 -17.78 6.74 -24.77
C VAL A 142 -17.11 8.00 -25.31
N GLU A 143 -16.91 8.05 -26.61
CA GLU A 143 -16.15 9.12 -27.28
C GLU A 143 -17.02 9.76 -28.36
N LEU A 144 -16.88 11.08 -28.56
CA LEU A 144 -17.52 11.79 -29.64
C LEU A 144 -16.57 11.84 -30.84
N VAL A 145 -16.90 11.10 -31.90
CA VAL A 145 -16.11 11.04 -33.14
C VAL A 145 -17.01 11.49 -34.29
N ASP A 146 -16.60 12.52 -35.04
CA ASP A 146 -17.34 13.08 -36.17
C ASP A 146 -18.82 13.45 -35.86
N GLY A 147 -19.10 13.82 -34.61
CA GLY A 147 -20.45 14.18 -34.16
C GLY A 147 -21.31 13.00 -33.71
N GLU A 148 -20.78 11.78 -33.72
CA GLU A 148 -21.45 10.57 -33.24
C GLU A 148 -20.77 10.00 -31.98
N LEU A 149 -21.58 9.48 -31.05
CA LEU A 149 -21.09 8.84 -29.84
C LEU A 149 -20.70 7.38 -30.14
N VAL A 150 -19.41 7.08 -30.08
CA VAL A 150 -18.84 5.76 -30.29
C VAL A 150 -18.54 5.13 -28.94
N ILE A 151 -19.06 3.92 -28.73
CA ILE A 151 -18.88 3.16 -27.48
C ILE A 151 -17.88 2.03 -27.75
N SER A 152 -16.82 1.97 -26.96
CA SER A 152 -15.82 0.89 -27.03
C SER A 152 -15.66 0.20 -25.68
N LEU A 153 -15.51 -1.13 -25.70
CA LEU A 153 -15.26 -1.92 -24.50
C LEU A 153 -13.77 -1.84 -24.12
N ASN A 154 -13.50 -1.65 -22.84
CA ASN A 154 -12.14 -1.72 -22.32
C ASN A 154 -11.71 -3.19 -22.14
N ASP A 155 -11.17 -3.81 -23.19
CA ASP A 155 -10.80 -5.24 -23.18
C ASP A 155 -9.38 -5.52 -22.67
N TYR A 156 -8.77 -4.59 -21.91
CA TYR A 156 -7.36 -4.67 -21.48
C TYR A 156 -7.03 -5.92 -20.65
N LYS A 157 -8.03 -6.59 -20.05
CA LYS A 157 -7.82 -7.73 -19.14
C LYS A 157 -8.38 -9.07 -19.60
N THR A 158 -9.00 -9.18 -20.79
CA THR A 158 -9.55 -10.47 -21.23
C THR A 158 -8.61 -11.14 -22.24
N PRO A 159 -7.76 -12.09 -21.83
CA PRO A 159 -7.01 -12.88 -22.80
C PRO A 159 -7.96 -13.69 -23.68
N GLY A 160 -7.64 -13.82 -24.96
CA GLY A 160 -8.43 -14.61 -25.90
C GLY A 160 -8.51 -16.08 -25.50
N LEU A 161 -9.60 -16.49 -24.85
CA LEU A 161 -9.78 -17.85 -24.37
C LEU A 161 -9.99 -18.84 -25.53
N ARG A 162 -9.19 -19.91 -25.54
CA ARG A 162 -9.24 -20.98 -26.55
C ARG A 162 -9.15 -22.35 -25.88
N ILE A 163 -9.87 -23.32 -26.44
CA ILE A 163 -9.76 -24.72 -26.01
C ILE A 163 -8.50 -25.33 -26.62
N SER A 164 -7.63 -25.88 -25.78
CA SER A 164 -6.37 -26.51 -26.19
C SER A 164 -6.58 -27.59 -27.25
N ASN A 165 -5.77 -27.52 -28.31
CA ASN A 165 -5.83 -28.46 -29.43
C ASN A 165 -5.36 -29.87 -29.04
N TYR A 166 -4.54 -30.01 -28.00
CA TYR A 166 -4.09 -31.30 -27.48
C TYR A 166 -5.26 -32.18 -27.05
N TYR A 167 -6.15 -31.67 -26.19
CA TYR A 167 -7.32 -32.42 -25.70
C TYR A 167 -8.35 -32.69 -26.80
N LYS A 168 -8.49 -31.77 -27.78
CA LYS A 168 -9.33 -32.00 -28.96
C LYS A 168 -8.84 -33.18 -29.79
N LYS A 169 -7.52 -33.32 -29.97
CA LYS A 169 -6.91 -34.45 -30.69
C LYS A 169 -7.09 -35.75 -29.92
N MET A 170 -6.89 -35.74 -28.60
CA MET A 170 -7.08 -36.90 -27.73
C MET A 170 -8.51 -37.45 -27.80
N LEU A 171 -9.53 -36.57 -27.86
CA LEU A 171 -10.93 -36.98 -28.02
C LEU A 171 -11.25 -37.57 -29.41
N ARG A 172 -10.44 -37.28 -30.43
CA ARG A 172 -10.58 -37.80 -31.80
C ARG A 172 -9.87 -39.15 -32.00
N GLN A 173 -9.06 -39.61 -31.04
CA GLN A 173 -8.36 -40.89 -31.15
C GLN A 173 -9.33 -42.10 -31.12
N PRO A 174 -8.95 -43.22 -31.77
CA PRO A 174 -9.71 -44.46 -31.77
C PRO A 174 -10.06 -44.94 -30.36
N LYS A 175 -11.26 -45.48 -30.16
CA LYS A 175 -11.76 -45.96 -28.86
C LYS A 175 -10.89 -47.04 -28.18
N LYS A 176 -9.97 -47.68 -28.92
CA LYS A 176 -9.05 -48.70 -28.40
C LYS A 176 -7.82 -48.12 -27.67
N LEU A 177 -7.50 -46.84 -27.86
CA LEU A 177 -6.27 -46.21 -27.35
C LEU A 177 -6.50 -45.34 -26.10
N VAL A 178 -7.75 -45.00 -25.79
CA VAL A 178 -8.11 -44.14 -24.65
C VAL A 178 -9.29 -44.76 -23.93
N ASP A 179 -9.13 -44.92 -22.61
CA ASP A 179 -10.16 -45.47 -21.75
C ASP A 179 -11.49 -44.69 -21.84
N LYS A 180 -12.59 -45.41 -21.71
CA LYS A 180 -13.96 -44.91 -21.88
C LYS A 180 -14.30 -43.85 -20.82
N GLU A 181 -13.84 -44.03 -19.59
CA GLU A 181 -14.05 -43.07 -18.50
C GLU A 181 -13.27 -41.77 -18.74
N VAL A 182 -12.00 -41.90 -19.11
CA VAL A 182 -11.14 -40.77 -19.48
C VAL A 182 -11.74 -39.97 -20.65
N ARG A 183 -12.28 -40.65 -21.67
CA ARG A 183 -12.93 -39.99 -22.81
C ARG A 183 -14.20 -39.24 -22.42
N LYS A 184 -15.02 -39.82 -21.53
CA LYS A 184 -16.24 -39.16 -21.02
C LYS A 184 -15.86 -37.90 -20.23
N PHE A 185 -14.90 -38.02 -19.31
CA PHE A 185 -14.40 -36.90 -18.53
C PHE A 185 -13.88 -35.75 -19.41
N LEU A 186 -13.09 -36.06 -20.44
CA LEU A 186 -12.58 -35.05 -21.37
C LEU A 186 -13.69 -34.36 -22.16
N LYS A 187 -14.70 -35.12 -22.60
CA LYS A 187 -15.85 -34.57 -23.30
C LYS A 187 -16.57 -33.54 -22.43
N ASP A 188 -16.87 -33.93 -21.19
CA ASP A 188 -17.58 -33.08 -20.23
C ASP A 188 -16.78 -31.80 -19.95
N LYS A 189 -15.46 -31.91 -19.71
CA LYS A 189 -14.59 -30.73 -19.50
C LYS A 189 -14.49 -29.83 -20.72
N ILE A 190 -14.43 -30.39 -21.92
CA ILE A 190 -14.43 -29.60 -23.16
C ILE A 190 -15.75 -28.86 -23.34
N ASP A 191 -16.88 -29.52 -23.08
CA ASP A 191 -18.19 -28.91 -23.25
C ASP A 191 -18.43 -27.83 -22.19
N SER A 192 -17.99 -28.02 -20.93
CA SER A 192 -17.96 -26.97 -19.91
C SER A 192 -17.11 -25.77 -20.33
N ALA A 193 -15.93 -26.01 -20.92
CA ALA A 193 -15.06 -24.93 -21.41
C ALA A 193 -15.70 -24.16 -22.58
N LYS A 194 -16.36 -24.85 -23.51
CA LYS A 194 -17.11 -24.19 -24.60
C LYS A 194 -18.24 -23.33 -24.05
N TRP A 195 -19.00 -23.86 -23.09
CA TRP A 195 -20.09 -23.13 -22.46
C TRP A 195 -19.57 -21.87 -21.77
N PHE A 196 -18.46 -21.98 -21.04
CA PHE A 196 -17.84 -20.84 -20.35
C PHE A 196 -17.39 -19.74 -21.34
N ILE A 197 -16.70 -20.12 -22.42
CA ILE A 197 -16.30 -19.18 -23.49
C ILE A 197 -17.54 -18.50 -24.11
N LYS A 198 -18.61 -19.26 -24.36
CA LYS A 198 -19.86 -18.72 -24.89
C LYS A 198 -20.52 -17.75 -23.90
N ALA A 199 -20.53 -18.08 -22.61
CA ALA A 199 -21.10 -17.23 -21.57
C ALA A 199 -20.36 -15.89 -21.45
N ILE A 200 -19.02 -15.89 -21.54
CA ILE A 200 -18.22 -14.65 -21.55
C ILE A 200 -18.58 -13.77 -22.75
N ARG A 201 -18.65 -14.36 -23.95
CA ARG A 201 -19.06 -13.62 -25.15
C ARG A 201 -20.48 -13.06 -25.02
N GLN A 202 -21.40 -13.85 -24.46
CA GLN A 202 -22.77 -13.40 -24.21
C GLN A 202 -22.78 -12.20 -23.26
N ARG A 203 -21.99 -12.24 -22.18
CA ARG A 203 -21.84 -11.11 -21.25
C ARG A 203 -21.33 -9.86 -21.98
N GLN A 204 -20.28 -9.97 -22.78
CA GLN A 204 -19.74 -8.84 -23.55
C GLN A 204 -20.81 -8.22 -24.46
N VAL A 205 -21.54 -9.04 -25.22
CA VAL A 205 -22.62 -8.57 -26.10
C VAL A 205 -23.74 -7.90 -25.31
N THR A 206 -24.16 -8.48 -24.19
CA THR A 206 -25.22 -7.88 -23.36
C THR A 206 -24.76 -6.55 -22.77
N MET A 207 -23.55 -6.46 -22.23
CA MET A 207 -23.03 -5.20 -21.67
C MET A 207 -22.94 -4.10 -22.74
N GLN A 208 -22.46 -4.44 -23.95
CA GLN A 208 -22.40 -3.51 -25.08
C GLN A 208 -23.80 -2.95 -25.41
N LYS A 209 -24.79 -3.83 -25.60
CA LYS A 209 -26.17 -3.42 -25.92
C LYS A 209 -26.80 -2.56 -24.82
N THR A 210 -26.52 -2.90 -23.56
CA THR A 210 -27.00 -2.11 -22.42
C THR A 210 -26.38 -0.72 -22.44
N MET A 211 -25.07 -0.61 -22.69
CA MET A 211 -24.39 0.68 -22.76
C MET A 211 -24.89 1.52 -23.94
N GLU A 212 -25.09 0.92 -25.11
CA GLU A 212 -25.72 1.57 -26.28
C GLU A 212 -27.09 2.15 -25.92
N ALA A 213 -27.94 1.39 -25.24
CA ALA A 213 -29.25 1.85 -24.82
C ALA A 213 -29.18 3.00 -23.79
N ILE A 214 -28.21 2.96 -22.87
CA ILE A 214 -27.99 4.03 -21.88
C ILE A 214 -27.56 5.32 -22.57
N VAL A 215 -26.57 5.24 -23.46
CA VAL A 215 -26.05 6.40 -24.19
C VAL A 215 -27.12 7.01 -25.08
N GLU A 216 -27.91 6.19 -25.78
CA GLU A 216 -29.02 6.69 -26.62
C GLU A 216 -30.07 7.40 -25.76
N ARG A 217 -30.44 6.84 -24.59
CA ARG A 217 -31.43 7.45 -23.70
C ARG A 217 -30.93 8.73 -23.02
N GLN A 218 -29.61 8.87 -22.83
CA GLN A 218 -28.98 10.01 -22.18
C GLN A 218 -28.11 10.84 -23.13
N LYS A 219 -28.43 10.83 -24.43
CA LYS A 219 -27.61 11.46 -25.47
C LYS A 219 -27.31 12.93 -25.18
N ASP A 220 -28.29 13.70 -24.71
CA ASP A 220 -28.09 15.11 -24.36
C ASP A 220 -27.03 15.32 -23.28
N PHE A 221 -27.00 14.46 -22.26
CA PHE A 221 -26.02 14.54 -21.18
C PHE A 221 -24.60 14.26 -21.69
N PHE A 222 -24.43 13.23 -22.54
CA PHE A 222 -23.13 12.93 -23.14
C PHE A 222 -22.66 14.01 -24.13
N MET A 223 -23.58 14.73 -24.78
CA MET A 223 -23.25 15.79 -25.73
C MET A 223 -23.00 17.16 -25.07
N LYS A 224 -23.72 17.48 -23.99
CA LYS A 224 -23.76 18.84 -23.41
C LYS A 224 -23.20 18.91 -21.98
N GLY A 225 -22.99 17.76 -21.33
CA GLY A 225 -22.60 17.68 -19.92
C GLY A 225 -23.80 17.70 -18.95
N PRO A 226 -23.53 17.77 -17.64
CA PRO A 226 -24.54 17.88 -16.59
C PRO A 226 -25.36 19.18 -16.63
#